data_AF-A0A3D3BVE4-F1
#
_entry.id   AF-A0A3D3BVE4-F1
#
_cell.length_a   1.000
_cell.length_b   1.000
_cell.length_c   1.000
_cell.angle_alpha   90.00
_cell.angle_beta   90.00
_cell.angle_gamma   90.00
#
_symmetry.space_group_name_H-M   'P 1'
#
loop_
_entity.id
_entity.type
_entity.pdbx_description
1 polymer ?
#
loop_
_entity_poly.entity_id
_entity_poly.type
_entity_poly.pdbx_seq_one_letter_code
_entity_poly.pdbx_strand_id
1 'polypeptide(L)'
;MITDLTEIELFLPCQTPQRWVECAIQNQSLLLIDHANCEKKAASTALNLIYKYTDDFVLLNKMSRLAREEMRHFEQVIAIMQRRKIAYYHISASRYAAGLRSLVRSEEPYKLADILIVGAFIEARSCERFARIARHLDDELCRFYESLLKSEARHYRDYLNLAENLIGQEALSERLSAIADREQKLIQASDTEFRFHSGPMAPV
;
A
#
# COMPACT_ATOMS: atom_id res chain seq x y z
N MET A 1 -6.56 -0.08 21.44
CA MET A 1 -5.62 1.07 21.37
C MET A 1 -5.72 1.58 19.95
N ILE A 2 -6.13 2.84 19.77
CA ILE A 2 -6.13 3.49 18.46
C ILE A 2 -4.66 3.62 18.04
N THR A 3 -4.29 3.06 16.89
CA THR A 3 -2.95 3.27 16.33
C THR A 3 -2.78 4.76 16.03
N ASP A 4 -1.73 5.39 16.56
CA ASP A 4 -1.40 6.77 16.22
C ASP A 4 -0.95 6.84 14.75
N LEU A 5 -1.70 7.58 13.94
CA LEU A 5 -1.48 7.73 12.50
C LEU A 5 -0.82 9.06 12.16
N THR A 6 -0.49 9.89 13.15
CA THR A 6 0.04 11.25 12.94
C THR A 6 1.25 11.25 12.00
N GLU A 7 2.18 10.30 12.18
CA GLU A 7 3.36 10.15 11.32
C GLU A 7 2.98 9.83 9.86
N ILE A 8 2.02 8.94 9.63
CA ILE A 8 1.55 8.58 8.29
C ILE A 8 0.82 9.75 7.64
N GLU A 9 -0.01 10.46 8.40
CA GLU A 9 -0.75 11.62 7.91
C GLU A 9 0.19 12.79 7.55
N LEU A 10 1.30 12.94 8.27
CA LEU A 10 2.35 13.92 7.94
C LEU A 10 3.21 13.49 6.75
N PHE A 11 3.43 12.19 6.58
CA PHE A 11 4.19 11.63 5.45
C PHE A 11 3.42 11.73 4.12
N LEU A 12 2.11 11.47 4.14
CA LEU A 12 1.29 11.48 2.94
C LEU A 12 0.95 12.92 2.52
N PRO A 13 1.05 13.25 1.21
CA PRO A 13 0.82 14.60 0.70
C PRO A 13 -0.66 15.01 0.67
N CYS A 14 -1.57 14.07 0.88
CA CYS A 14 -3.00 14.33 0.96
C CYS A 14 -3.73 13.24 1.73
N GLN A 15 -4.90 13.58 2.24
CA GLN A 15 -5.84 12.61 2.80
C GLN A 15 -6.60 11.87 1.69
N THR A 16 -7.09 10.68 2.00
CA THR A 16 -8.00 9.96 1.10
C THR A 16 -9.27 10.80 0.84
N PRO A 17 -9.63 11.04 -0.44
CA PRO A 17 -10.83 11.80 -0.78
C PRO A 17 -12.10 11.15 -0.25
N GLN A 18 -13.03 11.95 0.29
CA GLN A 18 -14.30 11.43 0.83
C GLN A 18 -15.10 10.63 -0.21
N ARG A 19 -15.07 11.06 -1.48
CA ARG A 19 -15.68 10.35 -2.60
C ARG A 19 -15.14 8.92 -2.76
N TRP A 20 -13.86 8.69 -2.50
CA TRP A 20 -13.31 7.33 -2.51
C TRP A 20 -13.91 6.48 -1.38
N VAL A 21 -14.08 7.04 -0.18
CA VAL A 21 -14.70 6.36 0.97
C VAL A 21 -16.14 5.97 0.67
N GLU A 22 -16.92 6.90 0.10
CA GLU A 22 -18.30 6.64 -0.34
C GLU A 22 -18.38 5.49 -1.34
N CYS A 23 -17.51 5.50 -2.36
CA CYS A 23 -17.44 4.41 -3.34
C CYS A 23 -17.04 3.09 -2.69
N ALA A 24 -16.10 3.10 -1.75
CA ALA A 24 -15.63 1.89 -1.07
C ALA A 24 -16.73 1.24 -0.22
N ILE A 25 -17.54 2.03 0.49
CA ILE A 25 -18.69 1.54 1.26
C ILE A 25 -19.72 0.86 0.35
N GLN A 26 -19.94 1.41 -0.85
CA GLN A 26 -20.88 0.87 -1.85
C GLN A 26 -20.34 -0.36 -2.59
N ASN A 27 -19.02 -0.56 -2.62
CA ASN A 27 -18.35 -1.58 -3.43
C ASN A 27 -17.49 -2.56 -2.61
N GLN A 28 -17.92 -2.91 -1.39
CA GLN A 28 -17.14 -3.73 -0.46
C GLN A 28 -16.66 -5.08 -1.03
N SER A 29 -17.46 -5.75 -1.86
CA SER A 29 -17.02 -6.99 -2.51
C SER A 29 -15.81 -6.77 -3.43
N LEU A 30 -15.84 -5.71 -4.24
CA LEU A 30 -14.74 -5.33 -5.12
C LEU A 30 -13.52 -4.84 -4.31
N LEU A 31 -13.75 -4.10 -3.22
CA LEU A 31 -12.72 -3.68 -2.28
C LEU A 31 -11.95 -4.88 -1.73
N LEU A 32 -12.65 -5.92 -1.25
CA LEU A 32 -12.02 -7.12 -0.67
C LEU A 32 -11.27 -7.94 -1.72
N ILE A 33 -11.80 -8.06 -2.94
CA ILE A 33 -11.10 -8.73 -4.05
C ILE A 33 -9.79 -8.00 -4.37
N ASP A 34 -9.82 -6.67 -4.49
CA ASP A 34 -8.61 -5.91 -4.78
C ASP A 34 -7.64 -5.87 -3.61
N HIS A 35 -8.15 -5.80 -2.38
CA HIS A 35 -7.35 -5.91 -1.16
C HIS A 35 -6.58 -7.23 -1.14
N ALA A 36 -7.24 -8.38 -1.34
CA ALA A 36 -6.56 -9.67 -1.46
C ALA A 36 -5.49 -9.67 -2.57
N ASN A 37 -5.76 -9.01 -3.71
CA ASN A 37 -4.77 -8.88 -4.76
C ASN A 37 -3.58 -8.00 -4.34
N CYS A 38 -3.81 -6.92 -3.58
CA CYS A 38 -2.75 -6.06 -3.04
C CYS A 38 -1.81 -6.82 -2.12
N GLU A 39 -2.34 -7.60 -1.18
CA GLU A 39 -1.52 -8.44 -0.27
C GLU A 39 -0.62 -9.41 -1.04
N LYS A 40 -1.21 -10.12 -2.01
CA LYS A 40 -0.48 -11.04 -2.88
C LYS A 40 0.59 -10.34 -3.74
N LYS A 41 0.31 -9.11 -4.20
CA LYS A 41 1.27 -8.29 -4.97
C LYS A 41 2.40 -7.77 -4.08
N ALA A 42 2.13 -7.41 -2.83
CA ALA A 42 3.13 -6.99 -1.86
C ALA A 42 4.09 -8.16 -1.54
N ALA A 43 3.55 -9.34 -1.23
CA ALA A 43 4.34 -10.56 -1.06
C ALA A 43 5.20 -10.88 -2.29
N SER A 44 4.61 -10.84 -3.49
CA SER A 44 5.33 -11.07 -4.75
C SER A 44 6.45 -10.05 -4.97
N THR A 45 6.22 -8.78 -4.62
CA THR A 45 7.22 -7.72 -4.74
C THR A 45 8.41 -7.99 -3.81
N ALA A 46 8.15 -8.36 -2.56
CA ALA A 46 9.20 -8.71 -1.60
C ALA A 46 10.01 -9.93 -2.05
N LEU A 47 9.36 -10.97 -2.58
CA LEU A 47 10.05 -12.13 -3.15
C LEU A 47 10.92 -11.75 -4.35
N ASN A 48 10.45 -10.87 -5.23
CA ASN A 48 11.25 -10.38 -6.36
C ASN A 48 12.49 -9.61 -5.90
N LEU A 49 12.38 -8.81 -4.82
CA LEU A 49 13.52 -8.12 -4.22
C LEU A 49 14.53 -9.13 -3.65
N ILE A 50 14.06 -10.18 -2.98
CA ILE A 50 14.92 -11.27 -2.46
C ILE A 50 15.71 -11.95 -3.59
N TYR A 51 15.04 -12.28 -4.70
CA TYR A 51 15.73 -12.92 -5.83
C TYR A 51 16.75 -12.00 -6.52
N LYS A 52 16.50 -10.69 -6.52
CA LYS A 52 17.34 -9.73 -7.23
C LYS A 52 18.54 -9.24 -6.41
N TYR A 53 18.37 -9.04 -5.11
CA TYR A 53 19.36 -8.39 -4.24
C TYR A 53 19.87 -9.37 -3.18
N THR A 54 20.77 -10.27 -3.58
CA THR A 54 21.24 -11.41 -2.76
C THR A 54 22.29 -11.04 -1.72
N ASP A 55 22.96 -9.90 -1.87
CA ASP A 55 24.14 -9.55 -1.07
C ASP A 55 23.80 -8.66 0.13
N ASP A 56 22.55 -8.19 0.23
CA ASP A 56 22.05 -7.37 1.35
C ASP A 56 21.20 -8.22 2.30
N PHE A 57 21.85 -8.81 3.30
CA PHE A 57 21.19 -9.65 4.30
C PHE A 57 20.14 -8.89 5.15
N VAL A 58 20.25 -7.56 5.29
CA VAL A 58 19.26 -6.77 6.02
C VAL A 58 17.97 -6.71 5.20
N LEU A 59 18.08 -6.39 3.91
CA LEU A 59 16.97 -6.42 2.96
C LEU A 59 16.36 -7.82 2.86
N LEU A 60 17.17 -8.87 2.70
CA LEU A 60 16.68 -10.25 2.58
C LEU A 60 15.82 -10.66 3.77
N ASN A 61 16.28 -10.39 4.99
CA ASN A 61 15.54 -10.71 6.21
C ASN A 61 14.25 -9.89 6.33
N LYS A 62 14.28 -8.60 5.99
CA LYS A 62 13.10 -7.72 6.02
C LYS A 62 12.05 -8.16 5.00
N MET A 63 12.45 -8.40 3.75
CA MET A 63 11.56 -8.84 2.68
C MET A 63 10.99 -10.24 2.93
N SER A 64 11.76 -11.18 3.50
CA SER A 64 11.26 -12.51 3.86
C SER A 64 10.18 -12.44 4.94
N ARG A 65 10.36 -11.57 5.94
CA ARG A 65 9.36 -11.34 7.00
C ARG A 65 8.11 -10.68 6.43
N LEU A 66 8.28 -9.65 5.60
CA LEU A 66 7.18 -8.95 4.94
C LEU A 66 6.36 -9.92 4.10
N ALA A 67 6.99 -10.70 3.21
CA ALA A 67 6.29 -11.63 2.33
C ALA A 67 5.41 -12.64 3.10
N ARG A 68 5.89 -13.17 4.22
CA ARG A 68 5.11 -14.08 5.07
C ARG A 68 3.94 -13.39 5.76
N GLU A 69 4.13 -12.14 6.16
CA GLU A 69 3.09 -11.34 6.80
C GLU A 69 1.98 -10.97 5.81
N GLU A 70 2.31 -10.53 4.59
CA GLU A 70 1.28 -10.22 3.58
C GLU A 70 0.55 -11.47 3.11
N MET A 71 1.21 -12.63 3.03
CA MET A 71 0.50 -13.88 2.74
C MET A 71 -0.47 -14.26 3.85
N ARG A 72 -0.17 -13.92 5.11
CA ARG A 72 -1.12 -14.08 6.22
C ARG A 72 -2.28 -13.09 6.11
N HIS A 73 -2.02 -11.83 5.74
CA HIS A 73 -3.10 -10.87 5.48
C HIS A 73 -4.00 -11.35 4.34
N PHE A 74 -3.41 -11.81 3.24
CA PHE A 74 -4.13 -12.41 2.12
C PHE A 74 -5.04 -13.55 2.58
N GLU A 75 -4.54 -14.49 3.38
CA GLU A 75 -5.31 -15.59 3.96
C GLU A 75 -6.50 -15.10 4.81
N GLN A 76 -6.31 -14.02 5.58
CA GLN A 76 -7.39 -13.41 6.36
C GLN A 76 -8.45 -12.78 5.48
N VAL A 77 -8.06 -12.05 4.42
CA VAL A 77 -9.00 -11.44 3.47
C VAL A 77 -9.83 -12.52 2.76
N ILE A 78 -9.21 -13.58 2.24
CA ILE A 78 -9.94 -14.65 1.55
C ILE A 78 -10.88 -15.41 2.49
N ALA A 79 -10.52 -15.57 3.77
CA ALA A 79 -11.39 -16.19 4.75
C ALA A 79 -12.64 -15.33 5.03
N ILE A 80 -12.49 -14.00 5.09
CA ILE A 80 -13.62 -13.06 5.17
C ILE A 80 -14.48 -13.16 3.90
N MET A 81 -13.86 -13.13 2.72
CA MET A 81 -14.57 -13.27 1.44
C MET A 81 -15.39 -14.56 1.37
N GLN A 82 -14.81 -15.68 1.82
CA GLN A 82 -15.49 -16.97 1.85
C GLN A 82 -16.71 -16.97 2.78
N ARG A 83 -16.58 -16.44 4.01
CA ARG A 83 -17.71 -16.30 4.95
C ARG A 83 -18.82 -15.42 4.38
N ARG A 84 -18.45 -14.38 3.64
CA ARG A 84 -19.36 -13.43 2.98
C ARG A 84 -19.86 -13.89 1.61
N LYS A 85 -19.47 -15.09 1.15
CA LYS A 85 -19.81 -15.65 -0.16
C LYS A 85 -19.45 -14.72 -1.33
N ILE A 86 -18.35 -13.98 -1.21
CA ILE A 86 -17.81 -13.12 -2.26
C ILE A 86 -16.98 -14.00 -3.21
N ALA A 87 -17.37 -14.03 -4.49
CA ALA A 87 -16.62 -14.74 -5.51
C ALA A 87 -15.28 -14.06 -5.78
N TYR A 88 -14.20 -14.83 -5.82
CA TYR A 88 -12.88 -14.32 -6.18
C TYR A 88 -12.67 -14.47 -7.69
N TYR A 89 -12.80 -13.35 -8.41
CA TYR A 89 -12.54 -13.29 -9.85
C TYR A 89 -11.40 -12.32 -10.17
N HIS A 90 -10.87 -12.42 -11.38
CA HIS A 90 -9.80 -11.56 -11.83
C HIS A 90 -10.30 -10.13 -12.04
N ILE A 91 -9.54 -9.16 -11.52
CA ILE A 91 -9.72 -7.73 -11.80
C ILE A 91 -8.38 -7.14 -12.22
N SER A 92 -8.40 -6.14 -13.09
CA SER A 92 -7.20 -5.39 -13.49
C SER A 92 -6.61 -4.67 -12.28
N ALA A 93 -5.30 -4.42 -12.30
CA ALA A 93 -4.66 -3.56 -11.30
C ALA A 93 -5.03 -2.08 -11.54
N SER A 94 -5.06 -1.28 -10.47
CA SER A 94 -5.18 0.17 -10.61
C SER A 94 -3.92 0.78 -11.25
N ARG A 95 -4.04 2.03 -11.71
CA ARG A 95 -2.90 2.81 -12.20
C ARG A 95 -1.87 3.19 -11.12
N TYR A 96 -2.19 3.06 -9.84
CA TYR A 96 -1.44 3.66 -8.73
C TYR A 96 0.02 3.17 -8.67
N ALA A 97 0.22 1.88 -8.42
CA ALA A 97 1.56 1.34 -8.23
C ALA A 97 2.42 1.43 -9.51
N ALA A 98 1.81 1.29 -10.69
CA ALA A 98 2.49 1.52 -11.96
C ALA A 98 2.87 3.01 -12.15
N GLY A 99 1.98 3.91 -11.78
CA GLY A 99 2.18 5.36 -11.86
C GLY A 99 3.23 5.91 -10.90
N LEU A 100 3.46 5.25 -9.76
CA LEU A 100 4.60 5.54 -8.88
C LEU A 100 5.90 4.94 -9.44
N ARG A 101 5.85 3.68 -9.91
CA ARG A 101 7.02 3.00 -10.51
C ARG A 101 7.57 3.70 -11.75
N SER A 102 6.78 4.54 -12.44
CA SER A 102 7.29 5.33 -13.56
C SER A 102 8.35 6.37 -13.16
N LEU A 103 8.51 6.66 -11.86
CA LEU A 103 9.55 7.56 -11.35
C LEU A 103 10.83 6.83 -10.92
N VAL A 104 10.85 5.50 -10.95
CA VAL A 104 11.99 4.70 -10.51
C VAL A 104 13.15 4.87 -11.49
N ARG A 105 14.31 5.27 -10.97
CA ARG A 105 15.56 5.40 -11.74
C ARG A 105 16.07 4.05 -12.24
N SER A 106 16.86 4.05 -13.31
CA SER A 106 17.41 2.84 -13.93
C SER A 106 18.66 2.30 -13.23
N GLU A 107 19.50 3.21 -12.70
CA GLU A 107 20.83 2.91 -12.16
C GLU A 107 20.77 2.44 -10.69
N GLU A 108 21.59 1.46 -10.33
CA GLU A 108 21.80 1.10 -8.92
C GLU A 108 22.80 2.07 -8.25
N PRO A 109 22.72 2.32 -6.92
CA PRO A 109 21.73 1.80 -5.96
C PRO A 109 20.39 2.56 -5.95
N TYR A 110 20.29 3.62 -6.77
CA TYR A 110 19.15 4.53 -6.82
C TYR A 110 17.83 3.86 -7.23
N LYS A 111 17.90 2.86 -8.11
CA LYS A 111 16.77 2.04 -8.52
C LYS A 111 16.17 1.28 -7.35
N LEU A 112 17.00 0.58 -6.57
CA LEU A 112 16.54 -0.11 -5.37
C LEU A 112 15.92 0.88 -4.37
N ALA A 113 16.62 1.99 -4.08
CA ALA A 113 16.13 3.01 -3.16
C ALA A 113 14.76 3.54 -3.59
N ASP A 114 14.56 3.86 -4.87
CA ASP A 114 13.28 4.32 -5.39
C ASP A 114 12.18 3.25 -5.29
N ILE A 115 12.50 1.97 -5.53
CA ILE A 115 11.54 0.88 -5.35
C ILE A 115 11.09 0.77 -3.89
N LEU A 116 12.01 0.92 -2.94
CA LEU A 116 11.72 0.89 -1.51
C LEU A 116 10.88 2.10 -1.10
N ILE A 117 11.19 3.31 -1.59
CA ILE A 117 10.38 4.50 -1.34
C ILE A 117 8.95 4.33 -1.90
N VAL A 118 8.81 3.78 -3.10
CA VAL A 118 7.48 3.46 -3.67
C VAL A 118 6.74 2.46 -2.77
N GLY A 119 7.44 1.46 -2.22
CA GLY A 119 6.90 0.56 -1.18
C GLY A 119 6.36 1.35 0.01
N ALA A 120 7.17 2.24 0.59
CA ALA A 120 6.75 3.07 1.73
C ALA A 120 5.47 3.88 1.44
N PHE A 121 5.33 4.50 0.27
CA PHE A 121 4.09 5.21 -0.10
C PHE A 121 2.88 4.29 -0.25
N ILE A 122 3.07 3.07 -0.75
CA ILE A 122 1.98 2.09 -0.86
C ILE A 122 1.51 1.69 0.54
N GLU A 123 2.42 1.30 1.44
CA GLU A 123 2.08 0.88 2.82
C GLU A 123 1.46 2.04 3.62
N ALA A 124 2.03 3.24 3.53
CA ALA A 124 1.49 4.42 4.21
C ALA A 124 0.07 4.74 3.74
N ARG A 125 -0.18 4.72 2.42
CA ARG A 125 -1.51 4.96 1.86
C ARG A 125 -2.49 3.85 2.23
N SER A 126 -2.06 2.59 2.26
CA SER A 126 -2.87 1.46 2.72
C SER A 126 -3.31 1.67 4.17
N CYS A 127 -2.37 1.99 5.06
CA CYS A 127 -2.64 2.28 6.46
C CYS A 127 -3.68 3.40 6.64
N GLU A 128 -3.48 4.54 5.94
CA GLU A 128 -4.42 5.66 6.00
C GLU A 128 -5.80 5.24 5.47
N ARG A 129 -5.89 4.53 4.35
CA ARG A 129 -7.18 4.07 3.79
C ARG A 129 -7.91 3.10 4.71
N PHE A 130 -7.21 2.13 5.31
CA PHE A 130 -7.79 1.22 6.29
C PHE A 130 -8.41 1.99 7.45
N ALA A 131 -7.65 2.93 8.04
CA ALA A 131 -8.14 3.72 9.16
C ALA A 131 -9.33 4.62 8.80
N ARG A 132 -9.32 5.19 7.59
CA ARG A 132 -10.39 6.05 7.11
C ARG A 132 -11.69 5.29 6.88
N ILE A 133 -11.63 4.10 6.28
CA ILE A 133 -12.83 3.34 5.95
C ILE A 133 -13.35 2.48 7.11
N ALA A 134 -12.48 1.98 8.01
CA ALA A 134 -12.85 1.02 9.06
C ALA A 134 -14.10 1.43 9.85
N ARG A 135 -14.19 2.70 10.27
CA ARG A 135 -15.31 3.24 11.04
C ARG A 135 -16.66 3.28 10.31
N HIS A 136 -16.66 3.04 9.01
CA HIS A 136 -17.85 3.05 8.15
C HIS A 136 -18.29 1.63 7.74
N LEU A 137 -17.57 0.60 8.19
CA LEU A 137 -17.84 -0.80 7.89
C LEU A 137 -18.49 -1.49 9.10
N ASP A 138 -19.02 -2.69 8.87
CA ASP A 138 -19.53 -3.52 9.97
C ASP A 138 -18.41 -3.94 10.95
N ASP A 139 -18.82 -4.43 12.13
CA ASP A 139 -17.91 -4.78 13.22
C ASP A 139 -16.80 -5.78 12.85
N GLU A 140 -17.05 -6.71 11.91
CA GLU A 140 -16.03 -7.68 11.50
C GLU A 140 -14.95 -6.97 10.66
N LEU A 141 -15.36 -6.21 9.64
CA LEU A 141 -14.43 -5.50 8.77
C LEU A 141 -13.72 -4.35 9.48
N CYS A 142 -14.43 -3.61 10.35
CA CYS A 142 -13.85 -2.55 11.16
C CYS A 142 -12.69 -3.09 11.99
N ARG A 143 -12.91 -4.14 12.80
CA ARG A 143 -11.87 -4.77 13.61
C ARG A 143 -10.74 -5.36 12.75
N PHE A 144 -11.07 -5.94 11.61
CA PHE A 144 -10.06 -6.49 10.71
C PHE A 144 -9.14 -5.39 10.17
N TYR A 145 -9.68 -4.32 9.60
CA TYR A 145 -8.86 -3.22 9.06
C TYR A 145 -8.10 -2.46 10.15
N GLU A 146 -8.67 -2.28 11.34
CA GLU A 146 -7.93 -1.74 12.48
C GLU A 146 -6.76 -2.63 12.90
N SER A 147 -6.91 -3.96 12.80
CA SER A 147 -5.84 -4.91 13.15
C SER A 147 -4.64 -4.85 12.21
N LEU A 148 -4.83 -4.38 10.97
CA LEU A 148 -3.76 -4.23 9.97
C LEU A 148 -2.92 -2.98 10.18
N LEU A 149 -3.46 -1.92 10.80
CA LEU A 149 -2.78 -0.62 10.89
C LEU A 149 -1.37 -0.68 11.47
N LYS A 150 -1.15 -1.57 12.45
CA LYS A 150 0.16 -1.71 13.10
C LYS A 150 1.20 -2.38 12.19
N SER A 151 0.81 -3.36 11.37
CA SER A 151 1.73 -3.99 10.41
C SER A 151 2.07 -3.01 9.29
N GLU A 152 1.07 -2.37 8.69
CA GLU A 152 1.24 -1.40 7.60
C GLU A 152 2.18 -0.24 8.01
N ALA A 153 1.95 0.35 9.19
CA ALA A 153 2.82 1.41 9.72
C ALA A 153 4.26 0.94 9.97
N ARG A 154 4.46 -0.34 10.31
CA ARG A 154 5.81 -0.91 10.43
C ARG A 154 6.43 -1.16 9.05
N HIS A 155 5.69 -1.68 8.08
CA HIS A 155 6.20 -1.93 6.74
C HIS A 155 6.62 -0.64 6.05
N TYR A 156 5.82 0.41 6.18
CA TYR A 156 6.15 1.78 5.79
C TYR A 156 7.53 2.21 6.33
N ARG A 157 7.73 2.11 7.65
CA ARG A 157 9.00 2.51 8.29
C ARG A 157 10.16 1.62 7.86
N ASP A 158 9.93 0.31 7.73
CA ASP A 158 10.96 -0.64 7.28
C ASP A 158 11.43 -0.31 5.86
N TYR A 159 10.52 0.05 4.94
CA TYR A 159 10.87 0.50 3.59
C TYR A 159 11.68 1.79 3.60
N LEU A 160 11.28 2.81 4.37
CA LEU A 160 12.03 4.07 4.46
C LEU A 160 13.42 3.87 5.02
N ASN A 161 13.57 3.10 6.10
CA ASN A 161 14.87 2.82 6.71
C ASN A 161 15.81 2.10 5.73
N LEU A 162 15.28 1.14 4.95
CA LEU A 162 16.07 0.47 3.91
C LEU A 162 16.50 1.45 2.81
N ALA A 163 15.62 2.36 2.38
CA ALA A 163 15.94 3.37 1.38
C ALA A 163 17.00 4.37 1.90
N GLU A 164 16.85 4.86 3.12
CA GLU A 164 17.78 5.79 3.77
C GLU A 164 19.20 5.20 3.84
N ASN A 165 19.31 3.92 4.24
CA ASN A 165 20.60 3.23 4.34
C ASN A 165 21.32 3.10 2.99
N LEU A 166 20.61 3.15 1.86
CA LEU A 166 21.19 3.00 0.53
C LEU A 166 21.69 4.32 -0.06
N ILE A 167 20.97 5.43 0.18
CA ILE A 167 21.24 6.71 -0.51
C ILE A 167 21.50 7.89 0.43
N GLY A 168 21.35 7.70 1.74
CA GLY A 168 21.47 8.74 2.75
C GLY A 168 20.26 9.67 2.83
N GLN A 169 20.15 10.38 3.96
CA GLN A 169 18.98 11.20 4.29
C GLN A 169 18.73 12.38 3.34
N GLU A 170 19.80 13.01 2.85
CA GLU A 170 19.70 14.16 1.94
C GLU A 170 19.07 13.74 0.60
N ALA A 171 19.61 12.70 -0.04
CA ALA A 171 19.06 12.17 -1.29
C ALA A 171 17.66 11.55 -1.09
N LEU A 172 17.39 10.93 0.06
CA LEU A 172 16.06 10.43 0.40
C LEU A 172 15.03 11.56 0.39
N SER A 173 15.33 12.69 1.04
CA SER A 173 14.40 13.81 1.19
C SER A 173 13.95 14.38 -0.17
N GLU A 174 14.88 14.54 -1.12
CA GLU A 174 14.55 14.98 -2.49
C GLU A 174 13.63 13.98 -3.19
N ARG A 175 13.92 12.68 -3.05
CA ARG A 175 13.14 11.61 -3.69
C ARG A 175 11.75 11.46 -3.10
N LEU A 176 11.62 11.63 -1.78
CA LEU A 176 10.32 11.65 -1.11
C LEU A 176 9.43 12.75 -1.68
N SER A 177 9.96 13.96 -1.87
CA SER A 177 9.18 15.07 -2.46
C SER A 177 8.67 14.74 -3.86
N ALA A 178 9.53 14.24 -4.75
CA ALA A 178 9.15 13.93 -6.13
C ALA A 178 8.10 12.81 -6.23
N ILE A 179 8.23 11.78 -5.38
CA ILE A 179 7.30 10.65 -5.36
C ILE A 179 5.99 11.04 -4.66
N ALA A 180 6.03 11.87 -3.62
CA ALA A 180 4.84 12.42 -2.96
C ALA A 180 3.99 13.24 -3.96
N ASP A 181 4.58 14.12 -4.75
CA ASP A 181 3.84 14.89 -5.76
C ASP A 181 3.09 14.00 -6.75
N ARG A 182 3.71 12.86 -7.11
CA ARG A 182 3.07 11.88 -8.00
C ARG A 182 1.99 11.09 -7.30
N GLU A 183 2.22 10.69 -6.06
CA GLU A 183 1.25 10.00 -5.20
C GLU A 183 -0.01 10.83 -5.03
N GLN A 184 0.13 12.10 -4.67
CA GLN A 184 -0.97 13.04 -4.50
C GLN A 184 -1.83 13.13 -5.76
N LYS A 185 -1.19 13.29 -6.92
CA LYS A 185 -1.88 13.35 -8.22
C LYS A 185 -2.65 12.07 -8.50
N LEU A 186 -2.09 10.90 -8.19
CA LEU A 186 -2.76 9.61 -8.42
C LEU A 186 -3.96 9.40 -7.51
N ILE A 187 -3.87 9.85 -6.25
CA ILE A 187 -4.93 9.72 -5.23
C ILE A 187 -6.07 10.72 -5.45
N GLN A 188 -5.77 11.93 -5.90
CA GLN A 188 -6.77 12.99 -6.04
C GLN A 188 -7.41 13.04 -7.43
N ALA A 189 -6.70 12.65 -8.49
CA ALA A 189 -7.26 12.66 -9.83
C ALA A 189 -8.31 11.56 -9.98
N SER A 190 -9.41 11.88 -10.67
CA SER A 190 -10.49 10.94 -10.91
C SER A 190 -10.02 9.65 -11.59
N ASP A 191 -10.69 8.56 -11.26
CA ASP A 191 -10.49 7.24 -11.84
C ASP A 191 -11.78 6.71 -12.47
N THR A 192 -11.64 5.79 -13.42
CA THR A 192 -12.75 5.12 -14.10
C THR A 192 -13.07 3.76 -13.49
N GLU A 193 -12.16 3.22 -12.69
CA GLU A 193 -12.33 1.94 -12.01
C GLU A 193 -12.04 2.08 -10.51
N PHE A 194 -12.92 1.50 -9.69
CA PHE A 194 -12.72 1.48 -8.24
C PHE A 194 -11.73 0.38 -7.85
N ARG A 195 -10.67 0.75 -7.13
CA ARG A 195 -9.65 -0.15 -6.57
C ARG A 195 -9.23 0.35 -5.20
N PHE A 196 -8.58 -0.51 -4.42
CA PHE A 196 -8.09 -0.18 -3.09
C PHE A 196 -7.15 1.02 -3.11
N HIS A 197 -6.35 1.20 -4.17
CA HIS A 197 -5.49 2.37 -4.40
C HIS A 197 -5.95 3.30 -5.56
N SER A 198 -7.20 3.22 -6.04
CA SER A 198 -7.69 4.13 -7.10
C SER A 198 -7.85 5.57 -6.59
N GLY A 199 -7.94 6.54 -7.51
CA GLY A 199 -8.48 7.86 -7.21
C GLY A 199 -10.00 7.83 -6.92
N PRO A 200 -10.63 8.98 -6.65
CA PRO A 200 -12.08 9.05 -6.52
C PRO A 200 -12.75 8.71 -7.86
N MET A 201 -13.88 8.00 -7.82
CA MET A 201 -14.63 7.73 -9.05
C MET A 201 -15.17 9.04 -9.63
N ALA A 202 -15.06 9.20 -10.95
CA ALA A 202 -15.65 10.33 -11.64
C ALA A 202 -17.16 10.48 -11.28
N PRO A 203 -17.68 11.70 -11.17
CA PRO A 203 -19.12 11.91 -11.05
C PRO A 203 -19.83 11.24 -12.24
N VAL A 204 -20.94 10.55 -11.95
CA VAL A 204 -21.88 10.08 -12.98
C VAL A 204 -22.72 11.26 -13.44
#